data_AF-A0AAW0JBW6-F1
#
_entry.id   AF-A0AAW0JBW6-F1
#
_cell.length_a   1.000
_cell.length_b   1.000
_cell.length_c   1.000
_cell.angle_alpha   90.00
_cell.angle_beta   90.00
_cell.angle_gamma   90.00
#
_symmetry.space_group_name_H-M   'P 1'
#
loop_
_entity.id
_entity.type
_entity.pdbx_description
1 polymer ?
#
loop_
_entity_poly.entity_id
_entity_poly.type
_entity_poly.pdbx_seq_one_letter_code
_entity_poly.pdbx_strand_id
1 'polypeptide(L)'
;MADLVKQILAKPIQLADQVSKAADEASAFKQDCGELKSKAEKLAVLLRQAARASSDLYERPTRRIIEDTEQVLEKALSLVLKCRANGIMKRVFTIIPTAAFRKMSSQLENSIGDVSWLLRVSAPAGIAAAST
;
A
#
# COMPACT_ATOMS: atom_id res chain seq x y z
N MET A 1 11.37 8.14 20.10
CA MET A 1 10.97 6.79 19.64
C MET A 1 9.82 6.87 18.63
N ALA A 2 8.73 7.60 18.93
CA ALA A 2 7.64 7.86 17.97
C ALA A 2 8.09 8.55 16.64
N ASP A 3 9.12 9.40 16.66
CA ASP A 3 9.66 10.04 15.45
C ASP A 3 10.23 9.05 14.42
N LEU A 4 10.85 7.95 14.87
CA LEU A 4 11.42 6.94 13.97
C LEU A 4 10.30 6.20 13.22
N VAL A 5 9.23 5.85 13.92
CA VAL A 5 8.06 5.16 13.34
C VAL A 5 7.33 6.07 12.34
N LYS A 6 7.19 7.36 12.65
CA LYS A 6 6.64 8.36 11.71
C LYS A 6 7.48 8.50 10.44
N GLN A 7 8.81 8.48 10.57
CA GLN A 7 9.71 8.52 9.40
C GLN A 7 9.60 7.25 8.56
N ILE A 8 9.54 6.07 9.18
CA ILE A 8 9.39 4.78 8.49
C ILE A 8 8.03 4.69 7.78
N LEU A 9 6.98 5.32 8.31
CA LEU A 9 5.65 5.34 7.69
C LEU A 9 5.48 6.38 6.58
N ALA A 10 6.32 7.42 6.53
CA ALA A 10 6.20 8.48 5.54
C ALA A 10 6.39 7.97 4.10
N LYS A 11 7.43 7.16 3.87
CA LYS A 11 7.74 6.59 2.56
C LYS A 11 6.63 5.70 1.98
N PRO A 12 6.08 4.71 2.71
CA PRO A 12 4.98 3.88 2.20
C PRO A 12 3.68 4.67 2.00
N ILE A 13 3.39 5.71 2.79
CA ILE A 13 2.25 6.60 2.51
C ILE A 13 2.44 7.30 1.15
N GLN A 14 3.63 7.87 0.91
CA GLN A 14 3.93 8.54 -0.35
C GLN A 14 3.87 7.59 -1.54
N LEU A 15 4.36 6.35 -1.39
CA LEU A 15 4.29 5.35 -2.44
C LEU A 15 2.84 4.94 -2.75
N ALA A 16 2.00 4.76 -1.73
CA ALA A 16 0.59 4.45 -1.93
C ALA A 16 -0.14 5.56 -2.72
N ASP A 17 0.12 6.83 -2.39
CA ASP A 17 -0.44 7.97 -3.13
C ASP A 17 0.09 8.02 -4.59
N GLN A 18 1.37 7.71 -4.80
CA GLN A 18 1.96 7.63 -6.15
C GLN A 18 1.36 6.50 -6.98
N VAL A 19 1.09 5.34 -6.38
CA VAL A 19 0.42 4.22 -7.06
C VAL A 19 -0.97 4.64 -7.52
N SER A 20 -1.76 5.24 -6.63
CA SER A 20 -3.11 5.70 -6.97
C SER A 20 -3.11 6.73 -8.10
N LYS A 21 -2.20 7.72 -8.03
CA LYS A 21 -2.05 8.73 -9.07
C LYS A 21 -1.60 8.13 -10.41
N ALA A 22 -0.60 7.26 -10.40
CA ALA A 22 -0.11 6.62 -11.61
C ALA A 22 -1.18 5.72 -12.25
N ALA A 23 -2.06 5.12 -11.43
CA ALA A 23 -3.15 4.28 -11.90
C ALA A 23 -4.25 5.10 -12.58
N ASP A 24 -4.52 6.32 -12.11
CA ASP A 24 -5.43 7.26 -12.78
C ASP A 24 -4.89 7.73 -14.14
N GLU A 25 -3.56 7.84 -14.26
CA GLU A 25 -2.88 8.22 -15.50
C GLU A 25 -2.69 7.04 -16.47
N ALA A 26 -3.18 5.84 -16.13
CA ALA A 26 -3.02 4.64 -16.96
C ALA A 26 -3.87 4.70 -18.24
N SER A 27 -3.21 4.52 -19.40
CA SER A 27 -3.88 4.44 -20.71
C SER A 27 -4.17 3.01 -21.15
N ALA A 28 -3.47 2.01 -20.60
CA ALA A 28 -3.69 0.58 -20.79
C ALA A 28 -4.04 -0.13 -19.47
N PHE A 29 -4.63 -1.33 -19.55
CA PHE A 29 -4.99 -2.16 -18.37
C PHE A 29 -5.78 -1.39 -17.30
N LYS A 30 -6.71 -0.52 -17.72
CA LYS A 30 -7.42 0.42 -16.83
C LYS A 30 -8.19 -0.27 -15.70
N GLN A 31 -8.82 -1.40 -15.99
CA GLN A 31 -9.54 -2.17 -14.98
C GLN A 31 -8.59 -2.72 -13.91
N ASP A 32 -7.50 -3.36 -14.32
CA ASP A 32 -6.50 -3.89 -13.39
C ASP A 32 -5.81 -2.76 -12.59
N CYS A 33 -5.48 -1.64 -13.24
CA CYS A 33 -4.93 -0.45 -12.57
C CYS A 33 -5.93 0.14 -11.56
N GLY A 34 -7.23 0.17 -11.90
CA GLY A 34 -8.28 0.62 -10.99
C GLY A 34 -8.40 -0.27 -9.75
N GLU A 35 -8.23 -1.58 -9.91
CA GLU A 35 -8.18 -2.50 -8.77
C GLU A 35 -6.98 -2.20 -7.86
N LEU A 36 -5.77 -2.06 -8.43
CA LEU A 36 -4.58 -1.71 -7.66
C LEU A 36 -4.70 -0.35 -6.97
N LYS A 37 -5.32 0.64 -7.63
CA LYS A 37 -5.63 1.94 -7.05
C LYS A 37 -6.48 1.80 -5.79
N SER A 38 -7.61 1.11 -5.86
CA SER A 38 -8.52 0.96 -4.73
C SER A 38 -7.84 0.38 -3.49
N LYS A 39 -6.92 -0.57 -3.70
CA LYS A 39 -6.14 -1.20 -2.64
C LYS A 39 -5.05 -0.27 -2.10
N ALA A 40 -4.36 0.47 -2.97
CA ALA A 40 -3.37 1.46 -2.57
C ALA A 40 -4.00 2.60 -1.75
N GLU A 41 -5.18 3.09 -2.13
CA GLU A 41 -5.93 4.10 -1.36
C GLU A 41 -6.28 3.57 0.04
N LYS A 42 -6.75 2.33 0.14
CA LYS A 42 -7.04 1.69 1.43
C LYS A 42 -5.78 1.55 2.29
N LEU A 43 -4.64 1.14 1.71
CA LEU A 43 -3.35 1.12 2.41
C LEU A 43 -2.94 2.51 2.88
N ALA A 44 -3.09 3.53 2.05
CA ALA A 44 -2.74 4.91 2.40
C ALA A 44 -3.56 5.41 3.61
N VAL A 45 -4.84 5.03 3.71
CA VAL A 45 -5.67 5.32 4.90
C VAL A 45 -5.13 4.59 6.14
N LEU A 46 -4.87 3.30 6.05
CA LEU A 46 -4.37 2.49 7.17
C LEU A 46 -2.98 2.95 7.65
N LEU A 47 -2.07 3.25 6.74
CA LEU A 47 -0.73 3.75 7.06
C LEU A 47 -0.78 5.13 7.74
N ARG A 48 -1.70 6.01 7.31
CA ARG A 48 -1.94 7.29 8.01
C ARG A 48 -2.52 7.09 9.40
N GLN A 49 -3.41 6.10 9.59
CA GLN A 49 -3.89 5.73 10.93
C GLN A 49 -2.75 5.21 11.80
N ALA A 50 -1.87 4.35 11.25
CA ALA A 50 -0.69 3.86 11.95
C ALA A 50 0.26 4.99 12.34
N ALA A 51 0.44 5.98 11.48
CA ALA A 51 1.29 7.14 11.77
C ALA A 51 0.72 7.99 12.92
N ARG A 52 -0.61 8.09 13.03
CA ARG A 52 -1.29 8.75 14.14
C ARG A 52 -1.18 7.97 15.45
N ALA A 53 -1.28 6.63 15.38
CA ALA A 53 -1.15 5.72 16.51
C ALA A 53 0.30 5.35 16.84
N SER A 54 1.30 6.03 16.24
CA SER A 54 2.71 5.64 16.31
C SER A 54 3.33 5.62 17.72
N SER A 55 2.69 6.26 18.70
CA SER A 55 3.04 6.17 20.12
C SER A 55 2.77 4.80 20.74
N ASP A 56 1.79 4.07 20.22
CA ASP A 56 1.25 2.83 20.80
C ASP A 56 1.62 1.59 19.96
N LEU A 57 2.35 1.79 18.86
CA LEU A 57 2.81 0.72 17.97
C LEU A 57 4.01 -0.03 18.56
N TYR A 58 3.93 -1.37 18.62
CA TYR A 58 5.06 -2.22 18.99
C TYR A 58 6.21 -2.10 17.97
N GLU A 59 7.38 -1.62 18.38
CA GLU A 59 8.50 -1.29 17.46
C GLU A 59 8.91 -2.43 16.52
N ARG A 60 9.02 -3.65 17.05
CA ARG A 60 9.59 -4.81 16.33
C ARG A 60 8.69 -5.34 15.19
N PRO A 61 7.41 -5.67 15.42
CA PRO A 61 6.52 -6.09 14.33
C PRO A 61 6.19 -4.93 13.37
N THR A 62 6.16 -3.69 13.85
CA THR A 62 5.88 -2.52 13.01
C THR A 62 6.92 -2.34 11.92
N ARG A 63 8.21 -2.35 12.27
CA ARG A 63 9.26 -2.11 11.28
C ARG A 63 9.20 -3.12 10.12
N ARG A 64 9.04 -4.41 10.43
CA ARG A 64 8.99 -5.47 9.41
C ARG A 64 7.75 -5.36 8.51
N ILE A 65 6.56 -5.22 9.09
CA ILE A 65 5.31 -5.13 8.33
C ILE A 65 5.32 -3.90 7.41
N ILE A 66 5.85 -2.78 7.90
CA ILE A 66 5.93 -1.56 7.11
C ILE A 66 6.98 -1.66 6.01
N GLU A 67 8.15 -2.25 6.27
CA GLU A 67 9.17 -2.52 5.23
C GLU A 67 8.64 -3.48 4.13
N ASP A 68 7.90 -4.52 4.51
CA ASP A 68 7.28 -5.44 3.56
C ASP A 68 6.19 -4.73 2.72
N THR A 69 5.37 -3.90 3.36
CA THR A 69 4.35 -3.07 2.68
C THR A 69 4.98 -2.08 1.71
N GLU A 70 6.07 -1.43 2.10
CA GLU A 70 6.84 -0.51 1.26
C GLU A 70 7.32 -1.20 -0.02
N GLN A 71 7.95 -2.38 0.10
CA GLN A 71 8.43 -3.14 -1.06
C GLN A 71 7.30 -3.57 -2.00
N VAL A 72 6.14 -3.93 -1.46
CA VAL A 72 4.96 -4.27 -2.28
C VAL A 72 4.48 -3.03 -3.04
N LEU A 73 4.42 -1.86 -2.39
CA LEU A 73 4.02 -0.60 -3.03
C LEU A 73 5.02 -0.13 -4.10
N GLU A 74 6.33 -0.30 -3.90
CA GLU A 74 7.34 0.00 -4.93
C GLU A 74 7.17 -0.88 -6.18
N LYS A 75 6.87 -2.17 -5.98
CA LYS A 75 6.59 -3.11 -7.08
C LYS A 75 5.27 -2.77 -7.78
N ALA A 76 4.24 -2.39 -7.02
CA ALA A 76 2.96 -1.94 -7.56
C ALA A 76 3.14 -0.68 -8.41
N LEU A 77 3.89 0.31 -7.93
CA LEU A 77 4.19 1.54 -8.65
C LEU A 77 4.92 1.25 -9.97
N SER A 78 5.94 0.40 -9.91
CA SER A 78 6.68 -0.04 -11.09
C SER A 78 5.81 -0.75 -12.13
N LEU A 79 4.77 -1.47 -11.70
CA LEU A 79 3.82 -2.13 -12.58
C LEU A 79 2.86 -1.12 -13.23
N VAL A 80 2.28 -0.23 -12.42
CA VAL A 80 1.31 0.77 -12.85
C VAL A 80 1.95 1.83 -13.77
N LEU A 81 3.19 2.25 -13.51
CA LEU A 81 3.92 3.16 -14.39
C LEU A 81 4.13 2.60 -15.81
N LYS A 82 4.18 1.27 -15.97
CA LYS A 82 4.25 0.64 -17.30
C LYS A 82 2.95 0.81 -18.08
N CYS A 83 1.82 1.06 -17.41
CA CYS A 83 0.49 1.22 -17.99
C CYS A 83 0.21 2.65 -18.49
N ARG A 84 1.05 3.61 -18.10
CA ARG A 84 0.99 5.03 -18.53
C ARG A 84 1.61 5.28 -19.91
N ALA A 85 2.51 4.42 -20.37
CA ALA A 85 3.32 4.69 -21.56
C ALA A 85 2.49 4.79 -22.85
N ASN A 86 2.06 6.01 -23.18
CA ASN A 86 1.60 6.41 -24.51
C ASN A 86 2.77 6.26 -25.50
N GLY A 87 2.82 5.14 -26.22
CA GLY A 87 3.83 4.96 -27.23
C GLY A 87 3.68 3.63 -27.94
N ILE A 88 3.29 3.71 -29.21
CA ILE A 88 3.19 2.62 -30.19
C ILE A 88 4.42 1.69 -30.18
N MET A 89 5.59 2.18 -29.71
CA MET A 89 6.83 1.41 -29.56
C MET A 89 6.84 0.33 -28.45
N LYS A 90 5.91 0.30 -27.47
CA LYS A 90 5.89 -0.73 -26.41
C LYS A 90 4.99 -1.94 -26.67
N ARG A 91 4.10 -1.87 -27.66
CA ARG A 91 3.13 -2.95 -27.95
C ARG A 91 3.81 -4.29 -28.28
N VAL A 92 5.10 -4.26 -28.63
CA VAL A 92 5.92 -5.42 -28.97
C VAL A 92 6.76 -5.94 -27.78
N PHE A 93 6.95 -5.17 -26.70
CA PHE A 93 7.96 -5.49 -25.66
C PHE A 93 7.44 -5.58 -24.23
N THR A 94 6.19 -5.26 -23.94
CA THR A 94 5.66 -5.37 -22.57
C THR A 94 4.35 -6.15 -22.56
N ILE A 95 4.44 -7.47 -22.77
CA ILE A 95 3.37 -8.40 -22.38
C ILE A 95 3.37 -8.41 -20.85
N ILE A 96 2.64 -7.48 -20.23
CA ILE A 96 2.34 -7.58 -18.80
C ILE A 96 1.27 -8.66 -18.69
N PRO A 97 1.58 -9.84 -18.12
CA PRO A 97 0.57 -10.86 -17.99
C PRO A 97 -0.47 -10.38 -16.97
N THR A 98 -1.75 -10.63 -17.23
CA THR A 98 -2.83 -10.40 -16.24
C THR A 98 -2.54 -11.11 -14.91
N ALA A 99 -1.79 -12.21 -14.95
CA ALA A 99 -1.30 -12.89 -13.75
C ALA A 99 -0.40 -12.01 -12.85
N ALA A 100 0.35 -11.06 -13.42
CA ALA A 100 1.16 -10.11 -12.66
C ALA A 100 0.29 -9.12 -11.88
N PHE A 101 -0.81 -8.64 -12.48
CA PHE A 101 -1.79 -7.79 -11.79
C PHE A 101 -2.52 -8.56 -10.70
N ARG A 102 -2.97 -9.79 -10.97
CA ARG A 102 -3.61 -10.64 -9.95
C ARG A 102 -2.69 -10.92 -8.77
N LYS A 103 -1.42 -11.24 -9.05
CA LYS A 103 -0.39 -11.44 -8.02
C LYS A 103 -0.18 -10.16 -7.21
N MET A 104 -0.08 -9.00 -7.86
CA MET A 104 0.09 -7.72 -7.19
C MET A 104 -1.11 -7.36 -6.31
N SER A 105 -2.32 -7.56 -6.84
CA SER A 105 -3.58 -7.37 -6.13
C SER A 105 -3.62 -8.21 -4.84
N SER A 106 -3.27 -9.50 -4.93
CA SER A 106 -3.17 -10.38 -3.75
C SER A 106 -2.10 -9.93 -2.76
N GLN A 107 -0.94 -9.42 -3.22
CA GLN A 107 0.09 -8.89 -2.33
C GLN A 107 -0.37 -7.63 -1.58
N LEU A 108 -1.07 -6.72 -2.26
CA LEU A 108 -1.65 -5.53 -1.64
C LEU A 108 -2.75 -5.90 -0.64
N GLU A 109 -3.58 -6.89 -0.94
CA GLU A 109 -4.58 -7.44 0.02
C GLU A 109 -3.92 -7.98 1.28
N ASN A 110 -2.83 -8.73 1.14
CA ASN A 110 -2.08 -9.26 2.28
C ASN A 110 -1.51 -8.11 3.13
N SER A 111 -0.89 -7.10 2.51
CA SER A 111 -0.40 -5.91 3.22
C SER A 111 -1.53 -5.14 3.92
N ILE A 112 -2.73 -5.07 3.33
CA ILE A 112 -3.91 -4.48 3.99
C ILE A 112 -4.24 -5.27 5.25
N GLY A 113 -4.23 -6.61 5.17
CA GLY A 113 -4.43 -7.51 6.30
C GLY A 113 -3.40 -7.28 7.40
N ASP A 114 -2.11 -7.23 7.05
CA ASP A 114 -1.00 -7.07 7.99
C ASP A 114 -1.04 -5.72 8.71
N VAL A 115 -1.25 -4.62 7.98
CA VAL A 115 -1.36 -3.27 8.58
C VAL A 115 -2.64 -3.16 9.42
N SER A 116 -3.75 -3.76 8.99
CA SER A 116 -4.98 -3.81 9.80
C SER A 116 -4.80 -4.62 11.08
N TRP A 117 -4.10 -5.75 11.00
CA TRP A 117 -3.74 -6.55 12.18
C TRP A 117 -2.83 -5.76 13.12
N LEU A 118 -1.84 -5.05 12.58
CA LEU A 118 -0.94 -4.19 13.33
C LEU A 118 -1.69 -3.09 14.10
N LEU A 119 -2.66 -2.44 13.46
CA LEU A 119 -3.51 -1.44 14.13
C LEU A 119 -4.34 -2.05 15.25
N ARG A 120 -4.90 -3.25 15.06
CA ARG A 120 -5.69 -3.94 16.09
C ARG A 120 -4.85 -4.42 17.27
N VAL A 121 -3.67 -4.99 17.01
CA VAL A 121 -2.80 -5.51 18.09
C VAL A 121 -2.12 -4.39 18.87
N SER A 122 -1.96 -3.23 18.25
CA SER A 122 -1.37 -2.03 18.89
C SER A 122 -2.43 -1.14 19.55
N ALA A 123 -3.72 -1.39 19.32
CA ALA A 123 -4.76 -0.72 20.08
C ALA A 123 -4.64 -1.19 21.55
N PRO A 124 -4.45 -0.28 22.52
CA PRO A 124 -4.49 -0.68 23.92
C PRO A 124 -5.84 -1.33 24.20
N ALA A 125 -5.85 -2.42 24.98
CA ALA A 125 -7.04 -3.18 25.36
C ALA A 125 -8.07 -2.39 26.22
N GLY A 126 -8.09 -1.06 26.13
CA GLY A 126 -8.78 -0.14 27.03
C GLY A 126 -9.79 0.80 26.38
N ILE A 127 -10.28 0.52 25.16
CA ILE A 127 -11.45 1.23 24.59
C ILE A 127 -12.53 0.21 24.22
N ALA A 128 -12.89 -0.64 25.18
CA ALA A 128 -14.08 -1.49 25.14
C ALA A 128 -14.87 -1.43 26.46
N ALA A 129 -14.67 -0.40 27.29
CA ALA A 129 -15.35 -0.24 28.58
C ALA A 129 -15.85 1.20 28.84
N ALA A 130 -16.31 1.90 27.80
CA ALA A 130 -16.96 3.19 27.95
C ALA A 130 -18.15 3.34 26.98
N SER A 131 -19.05 2.36 26.99
CA SER A 131 -20.40 2.49 26.47
C SER A 131 -21.22 1.26 26.83
N THR A 132 -21.66 1.16 28.09
CA THR A 132 -23.07 0.94 28.47
C THR A 132 -23.20 1.27 29.95
#